data_AF-A0A9D9RBZ2-F1
#
_entry.id   AF-A0A9D9RBZ2-F1
#
_cell.length_a   1.000
_cell.length_b   1.000
_cell.length_c   1.000
_cell.angle_alpha   90.00
_cell.angle_beta   90.00
_cell.angle_gamma   90.00
#
_symmetry.space_group_name_H-M   'P 1'
#
loop_
_entity.id
_entity.type
_entity.pdbx_description
1 polymer ?
#
loop_
_entity_poly.entity_id
_entity_poly.type
_entity_poly.pdbx_seq_one_letter_code
_entity_poly.pdbx_strand_id
1 'polypeptide(L)'
;MSIIKKKRTMLTVMCVTALIISLLSICSACQSNENEPEATGSLQTNAHGHSLAPKFELVDQFGDVHRLSDYRGKIVYLTFWATWYESCSLELPDVEQLYRD
;
A
#
# COMPACT_ATOMS: atom_id res chain seq x y z
N MET A 1 10.82 -32.85 -47.33
CA MET A 1 9.70 -32.43 -46.46
C MET A 1 10.12 -31.64 -45.21
N SER A 2 11.36 -31.69 -44.73
CA SER A 2 11.78 -31.04 -43.45
C SER A 2 12.05 -29.53 -43.51
N ILE A 3 12.49 -29.00 -44.66
CA ILE A 3 12.92 -27.58 -44.78
C ILE A 3 11.73 -26.62 -44.77
N ILE A 4 10.61 -27.03 -45.37
CA ILE A 4 9.38 -26.23 -45.47
C ILE A 4 8.67 -26.14 -44.12
N LYS A 5 8.68 -27.23 -43.33
CA LYS A 5 8.18 -27.23 -41.95
C LYS A 5 9.05 -26.35 -41.06
N LYS A 6 10.38 -26.40 -41.19
CA LYS A 6 11.32 -25.55 -40.42
C LYS A 6 11.14 -24.06 -40.72
N LYS A 7 10.93 -23.69 -41.99
CA LYS A 7 10.65 -22.30 -42.40
C LYS A 7 9.29 -21.80 -41.89
N ARG A 8 8.26 -22.65 -41.92
CA ARG A 8 6.93 -22.35 -41.37
C ARG A 8 6.96 -22.19 -39.85
N THR A 9 7.61 -23.11 -39.13
CA THR A 9 7.78 -23.04 -37.68
C THR A 9 8.62 -21.83 -37.26
N MET A 10 9.68 -21.51 -38.00
CA MET A 10 10.52 -20.34 -37.73
C MET A 10 9.77 -19.02 -37.97
N LEU A 11 8.97 -18.93 -39.04
CA LEU A 11 8.15 -17.75 -39.32
C LEU A 11 7.06 -17.56 -38.25
N THR A 12 6.40 -18.64 -37.83
CA THR A 12 5.40 -18.56 -36.74
C THR A 12 6.03 -18.16 -35.41
N VAL A 13 7.21 -18.67 -35.07
CA VAL A 13 7.92 -18.31 -33.83
C VAL A 13 8.30 -16.83 -33.85
N MET A 14 8.80 -16.30 -34.97
CA MET A 14 9.13 -14.87 -35.10
C MET A 14 7.91 -13.96 -34.96
N CYS A 15 6.77 -14.33 -35.56
CA CYS A 15 5.55 -13.53 -35.45
C CYS A 15 4.99 -13.53 -34.03
N VAL A 16 5.02 -14.68 -33.34
CA VAL A 16 4.52 -14.81 -31.96
C VAL A 16 5.42 -14.06 -30.98
N THR A 17 6.74 -14.14 -31.12
CA THR A 17 7.66 -13.38 -30.25
C THR A 17 7.55 -11.88 -30.50
N ALA A 18 7.40 -11.43 -31.74
CA ALA A 18 7.18 -10.02 -32.06
C ALA A 18 5.85 -9.48 -31.47
N LEU A 19 4.77 -10.27 -31.53
CA LEU A 19 3.48 -9.92 -30.91
C LEU A 19 3.58 -9.82 -29.39
N ILE A 20 4.26 -10.76 -28.73
CA ILE A 20 4.45 -10.75 -27.27
C ILE A 20 5.29 -9.56 -26.83
N ILE A 21 6.37 -9.23 -27.54
CA ILE A 21 7.21 -8.05 -27.24
C ILE A 21 6.42 -6.75 -27.43
N SER A 22 5.61 -6.67 -28.49
CA SER A 22 4.72 -5.52 -28.72
C SER A 22 3.67 -5.36 -27.61
N LEU A 23 3.15 -6.47 -27.07
CA LEU A 23 2.19 -6.47 -25.95
C LEU A 23 2.85 -6.08 -24.62
N LEU A 24 4.10 -6.49 -24.38
CA LEU A 24 4.84 -6.14 -23.17
C LEU A 24 5.24 -4.66 -23.12
N SER A 25 5.53 -4.03 -24.27
CA SER A 25 5.80 -2.57 -24.33
C SER A 25 4.57 -1.72 -23.99
N ILE A 26 3.35 -2.25 -24.13
CA ILE A 26 2.11 -1.51 -23.80
C ILE A 26 1.92 -1.40 -22.28
N CYS A 27 2.59 -2.23 -21.45
CA CYS A 27 2.53 -2.12 -19.99
C CYS A 27 3.36 -0.96 -19.41
N SER A 28 4.30 -0.37 -20.15
CA SER A 28 5.11 0.75 -19.65
C SER A 28 4.40 2.12 -19.73
N ALA A 29 3.20 2.18 -20.32
CA ALA A 29 2.37 3.40 -20.32
C ALA A 29 1.43 3.53 -19.10
N CYS A 30 1.46 2.58 -18.16
CA CYS A 30 0.86 2.76 -16.83
C CYS A 30 1.89 3.39 -15.90
N GLN A 31 2.05 4.70 -16.01
CA GLN A 31 2.69 5.52 -15.00
C GLN A 31 1.73 5.66 -13.81
N SER A 32 2.05 5.05 -12.68
CA SER A 32 1.68 5.62 -11.38
C SER A 32 2.96 6.03 -10.69
N ASN A 33 3.23 7.32 -10.82
CA ASN A 33 4.21 8.10 -10.08
C ASN A 33 4.23 7.66 -8.62
N GLU A 34 5.37 7.13 -8.17
CA GLU A 34 5.71 6.97 -6.76
C GLU A 34 5.99 8.36 -6.18
N ASN A 35 4.91 9.16 -6.04
CA ASN A 35 4.90 10.21 -5.04
C ASN A 35 4.89 9.47 -3.70
N GLU A 36 6.07 9.28 -3.12
CA GLU A 36 6.19 9.11 -1.67
C GLU A 36 5.33 10.19 -1.01
N PRO A 37 4.43 9.83 -0.09
CA PRO A 37 3.80 10.83 0.74
C PRO A 37 4.90 11.37 1.66
N GLU A 38 5.53 12.48 1.27
CA GLU A 38 6.34 13.26 2.18
C GLU A 38 5.46 13.58 3.40
N ALA A 39 5.78 12.95 4.52
CA ALA A 39 5.23 13.29 5.81
C ALA A 39 5.82 14.63 6.25
N THR A 40 5.49 15.72 5.55
CA THR A 40 5.78 17.09 5.98
C THR A 40 4.78 17.50 7.05
N GLY A 41 4.89 16.89 8.23
CA GLY A 41 4.19 17.33 9.42
C GLY A 41 5.00 18.43 10.10
N SER A 42 4.65 19.70 9.88
CA SER A 42 5.14 20.78 10.74
C SER A 42 4.79 20.44 12.19
N LEU A 43 5.78 20.36 13.09
CA LEU A 43 5.57 20.16 14.53
C LEU A 43 4.73 21.34 15.06
N GLN A 44 3.42 21.10 15.24
CA GLN A 44 2.54 22.09 15.83
C GLN A 44 2.59 21.92 17.34
N THR A 45 3.13 22.91 18.04
CA THR A 45 3.24 22.87 19.51
C THR A 45 2.01 23.53 20.14
N ASN A 46 1.44 22.90 21.17
CA ASN A 46 0.34 23.49 21.94
C ASN A 46 0.84 24.54 22.96
N ALA A 47 -0.07 25.24 23.63
CA ALA A 47 0.27 26.24 24.65
C ALA A 47 1.10 25.70 25.84
N HIS A 48 1.16 24.37 26.01
CA HIS A 48 1.90 23.68 27.06
C HIS A 48 3.26 23.15 26.58
N GLY A 49 3.68 23.48 25.35
CA GLY A 49 4.96 23.02 24.81
C GLY A 49 4.95 21.57 24.29
N HIS A 50 3.79 20.91 24.22
CA HIS A 50 3.69 19.54 23.69
C HIS A 50 3.45 19.58 22.18
N SER A 51 4.15 18.71 21.45
CA SER A 51 3.84 18.48 20.04
C SER A 51 2.45 17.88 19.92
N LEU A 52 1.63 18.49 19.07
CA LEU A 52 0.35 17.93 18.65
C LEU A 52 0.61 16.71 17.78
N ALA A 53 -0.26 15.71 17.91
CA ALA A 53 -0.29 14.58 17.00
C ALA A 53 -0.53 15.08 15.56
N PRO A 54 0.14 14.49 14.56
CA PRO A 54 -0.04 14.86 13.17
C PRO A 54 -1.48 14.61 12.72
N LYS A 55 -1.94 15.43 11.76
CA LYS A 55 -3.23 15.20 11.11
C LYS A 55 -3.05 14.09 10.08
N PHE A 56 -3.88 13.06 10.18
CA PHE A 56 -3.95 12.00 9.18
C PHE A 56 -5.40 11.52 9.00
N GLU A 57 -5.64 10.90 7.85
CA GLU A 57 -6.90 10.30 7.45
C GLU A 57 -6.59 8.88 6.98
N LEU A 58 -7.36 7.89 7.43
CA LEU A 58 -7.22 6.50 7.04
C LEU A 58 -8.56 5.95 6.56
N VAL A 59 -8.52 5.06 5.58
CA VAL A 59 -9.69 4.31 5.12
C VAL A 59 -9.65 2.93 5.77
N ASP A 60 -10.73 2.52 6.41
CA ASP A 60 -10.81 1.19 7.02
C ASP A 60 -11.19 0.10 6.01
N GLN A 61 -11.33 -1.14 6.50
CA GLN A 61 -11.69 -2.29 5.66
C GLN A 61 -13.10 -2.23 5.06
N PHE A 62 -13.96 -1.32 5.51
CA PHE A 62 -15.33 -1.12 5.03
C PHE A 62 -15.43 0.06 4.06
N GLY A 63 -14.35 0.83 3.88
CA GLY A 63 -14.31 2.02 3.03
C GLY A 63 -14.66 3.31 3.77
N ASP A 64 -14.83 3.27 5.08
CA ASP A 64 -15.11 4.46 5.88
C ASP A 64 -13.84 5.27 6.12
N VAL A 65 -13.96 6.60 6.01
CA VAL A 65 -12.85 7.53 6.24
C VAL A 65 -12.83 7.92 7.71
N HIS A 66 -11.72 7.65 8.39
CA HIS A 66 -11.46 8.01 9.78
C HIS A 66 -10.40 9.10 9.86
N ARG A 67 -10.72 10.22 10.52
CA ARG A 67 -9.75 11.29 10.78
C ARG A 67 -9.38 11.30 12.25
N LEU A 68 -8.11 11.55 12.58
CA LEU A 68 -7.69 11.67 13.99
C LEU A 68 -8.48 12.76 14.75
N SER A 69 -8.95 13.79 14.05
CA SER A 69 -9.81 14.84 14.62
C SER A 69 -11.16 14.34 15.14
N ASP A 70 -11.67 13.24 14.62
CA ASP A 70 -13.01 12.74 14.94
C ASP A 70 -13.04 12.10 16.34
N TYR A 71 -11.87 11.77 16.89
CA TYR A 71 -11.69 11.18 18.22
C TYR A 71 -11.30 12.22 19.29
N ARG A 72 -11.40 13.52 19.00
CA ARG A 72 -11.11 14.58 19.99
C ARG A 72 -11.96 14.41 21.25
N GLY A 73 -11.33 14.55 22.41
CA GLY A 73 -11.97 14.36 23.71
C GLY A 73 -12.01 12.91 24.21
N LYS A 74 -11.53 11.96 23.41
CA LYS A 74 -11.33 10.56 23.82
C LYS A 74 -9.85 10.29 24.08
N ILE A 75 -9.57 9.39 25.01
CA ILE A 75 -8.25 8.77 25.13
C ILE A 75 -8.15 7.74 24.01
N VAL A 76 -7.14 7.88 23.14
CA VAL A 76 -6.93 7.00 21.99
C VAL A 76 -5.59 6.31 22.15
N TYR A 77 -5.62 4.98 22.14
CA TYR A 77 -4.43 4.14 22.02
C TYR A 77 -4.25 3.77 20.54
N LEU A 78 -3.20 4.29 19.90
CA LEU A 78 -2.92 4.04 18.48
C LEU A 78 -1.69 3.13 18.35
N THR A 79 -1.89 1.96 17.75
CA THR A 79 -0.82 0.99 17.47
C THR A 79 -0.76 0.69 15.97
N PHE A 80 0.45 0.59 15.42
CA PHE A 80 0.69 0.26 14.02
C PHE A 80 1.23 -1.16 13.92
N TRP A 81 0.58 -1.98 13.10
CA TRP A 81 0.95 -3.38 12.96
C TRP A 81 0.77 -3.92 11.55
N ALA A 82 1.35 -5.10 11.31
CA ALA A 82 1.20 -5.82 10.07
C ALA A 82 1.09 -7.33 10.32
N THR A 83 0.38 -8.03 9.45
CA THR A 83 0.09 -9.47 9.57
C THR A 83 1.34 -10.36 9.49
N TRP A 84 2.43 -9.85 8.93
CA TRP A 84 3.70 -10.55 8.81
C TRP A 84 4.65 -10.29 9.99
N TYR A 85 4.21 -9.54 11.00
CA TYR A 85 5.00 -9.30 12.20
C TYR A 85 4.55 -10.26 13.31
N GLU A 86 5.33 -11.32 13.53
CA GLU A 86 4.95 -12.43 14.42
C GLU A 86 4.70 -11.99 15.86
N SER A 87 5.52 -11.07 16.39
CA SER A 87 5.33 -10.54 17.74
C SER A 87 4.10 -9.64 17.88
N CYS A 88 3.59 -9.06 16.79
CA CYS A 88 2.40 -8.21 16.92
C CYS A 88 1.15 -9.02 17.28
N SER A 89 1.01 -10.23 16.72
CA SER A 89 -0.15 -11.08 16.99
C SER A 89 -0.25 -11.47 18.46
N LEU A 90 0.88 -11.48 19.19
CA LEU A 90 0.95 -11.77 20.61
C LEU A 90 0.49 -10.60 21.49
N GLU A 91 0.61 -9.36 21.01
CA GLU A 91 0.23 -8.15 21.77
C GLU A 91 -1.26 -7.79 21.60
N LEU A 92 -1.89 -8.21 20.50
CA LEU A 92 -3.30 -7.89 20.21
C LEU A 92 -4.30 -8.33 21.31
N PRO A 93 -4.17 -9.52 21.95
CA PRO A 93 -5.06 -9.91 23.04
C PRO A 93 -5.02 -8.96 24.25
N ASP A 94 -3.83 -8.45 24.59
CA ASP A 94 -3.65 -7.54 25.72
C ASP A 94 -4.26 -6.15 25.42
N VAL A 95 -4.08 -5.67 24.19
CA VAL A 95 -4.71 -4.42 23.72
C VAL A 95 -6.23 -4.52 23.76
N GLU A 96 -6.77 -5.67 23.36
CA GLU A 96 -8.20 -5.91 23.39
C GLU A 96 -8.76 -6.00 24.82
N GLN A 97 -7.99 -6.55 25.77
CA GLN A 97 -8.35 -6.53 27.19
C GLN A 97 -8.42 -5.08 27.71
N LEU A 98 -7.40 -4.26 27.40
CA LEU A 98 -7.37 -2.84 27.80
C LEU A 98 -8.58 -2.05 27.25
N TYR A 99 -9.10 -2.42 26.08
CA TYR A 99 -10.29 -1.78 25.51
C TYR A 99 -11.59 -2.16 26.23
N ARG A 100 -11.66 -3.36 26.81
CA ARG A 100 -12.85 -3.89 27.47
C ARG A 100 -13.01 -3.48 28.94
N ASP A 101 -11.90 -3.18 29.60
CA ASP A 101 -11.86 -2.75 31.01
C ASP A 101 -12.37 -1.31 31.19
#